data_AF-A0A150QHP4-F1
#
_entry.id   AF-A0A150QHP4-F1
#
_cell.length_a   1.000
_cell.length_b   1.000
_cell.length_c   1.000
_cell.angle_alpha   90.00
_cell.angle_beta   90.00
_cell.angle_gamma   90.00
#
_symmetry.space_group_name_H-M   'P 1'
#
loop_
_entity.id
_entity.type
_entity.pdbx_description
1 polymer ?
#
loop_
_entity_poly.entity_id
_entity_poly.type
_entity_poly.pdbx_seq_one_letter_code
_entity_poly.pdbx_strand_id
1 'polypeptide(L)'
;MPRTKPSTWTTWEDMPIEEFRARHRKAKEKVSLFVAEIDEIFPGLVTLTAEQRKVAPRLRDGEHPMLLKILDVAEKKPALFESLADEDDGMNPGELETQLLRDRIEKHSLFLELGETLEPLSGKVSDTTLYLATKFREVLSAAYRIAKAHAAMDKTVNGIIAPVIDFMRKGAVAAAATRAAKRAQQEG
;
A
#
# COMPACT_ATOMS: atom_id res chain seq x y z
N MET A 1 -4.72 32.00 30.46
CA MET A 1 -4.30 30.88 29.59
C MET A 1 -2.79 30.72 29.73
N PRO A 2 -2.25 29.55 30.12
CA PRO A 2 -0.81 29.38 30.19
C PRO A 2 -0.25 29.33 28.76
N ARG A 3 0.62 30.28 28.44
CA ARG A 3 1.37 30.31 27.18
C ARG A 3 2.27 29.08 27.14
N THR A 4 2.00 28.16 26.21
CA THR A 4 2.92 27.06 25.88
C THR A 4 4.27 27.67 25.52
N LYS A 5 5.34 27.23 26.18
CA LYS A 5 6.71 27.61 25.82
C LYS A 5 6.94 27.30 24.34
N PRO A 6 7.59 28.20 23.57
CA PRO A 6 7.91 27.90 22.18
C PRO A 6 8.76 26.63 22.12
N SER A 7 8.36 25.70 21.26
CA SER A 7 9.12 24.48 20.99
C SER A 7 10.54 24.86 20.58
N THR A 8 11.54 24.27 21.24
CA THR A 8 12.96 24.46 20.91
C THR A 8 13.40 23.62 19.71
N TRP A 9 12.54 22.75 19.20
CA TRP A 9 12.83 21.84 18.09
C TRP A 9 12.33 22.43 16.78
N THR A 10 13.13 22.27 15.74
CA THR A 10 12.90 22.80 14.39
C THR A 10 12.22 21.80 13.47
N THR A 11 12.41 20.50 13.72
CA THR A 11 11.84 19.40 12.94
C THR A 11 11.41 18.25 13.86
N TRP A 12 10.94 17.14 13.27
CA TRP A 12 10.71 15.92 14.02
C TRP A 12 12.01 15.17 14.34
N GLU A 13 13.13 15.47 13.66
CA GLU A 13 14.41 14.77 13.86
C GLU A 13 15.06 15.14 15.20
N ASP A 14 14.98 16.40 15.61
CA ASP A 14 15.51 16.94 16.86
C ASP A 14 14.49 16.91 18.02
N MET A 15 13.34 16.26 17.80
CA MET A 15 12.29 16.07 18.79
C MET A 15 12.63 14.94 19.77
N PRO A 16 12.51 15.14 21.09
CA PRO A 16 12.65 14.08 22.08
C PRO A 16 11.69 12.92 21.81
N ILE A 17 12.16 11.68 22.00
CA ILE A 17 11.38 10.48 21.66
C ILE A 17 10.04 10.40 22.39
N GLU A 18 9.94 10.90 23.63
CA GLU A 18 8.68 10.91 24.37
C GLU A 18 7.63 11.85 23.76
N GLU A 19 8.07 13.02 23.30
CA GLU A 19 7.21 13.94 22.55
C GLU A 19 6.79 13.32 21.22
N PHE A 20 7.74 12.72 20.48
CA PHE A 20 7.44 12.06 19.21
C PHE A 20 6.39 10.96 19.40
N ARG A 21 6.51 10.13 20.44
CA ARG A 21 5.51 9.11 20.80
C ARG A 21 4.15 9.71 21.13
N ALA A 22 4.11 10.83 21.86
CA ALA A 22 2.87 11.52 22.17
C ALA A 22 2.18 12.04 20.89
N ARG A 23 2.94 12.66 19.99
CA ARG A 23 2.43 13.13 18.70
C ARG A 23 2.00 12.00 17.78
N HIS A 24 2.74 10.89 17.75
CA HIS A 24 2.35 9.68 17.03
C HIS A 24 0.99 9.15 17.51
N ARG A 25 0.77 9.06 18.82
CA ARG A 25 -0.54 8.64 19.37
C ARG A 25 -1.67 9.57 18.91
N LYS A 26 -1.46 10.88 19.00
CA LYS A 26 -2.43 11.89 18.55
C LYS A 26 -2.72 11.80 17.05
N ALA A 27 -1.67 11.62 16.23
CA ALA A 27 -1.83 11.47 14.79
C ALA A 27 -2.60 10.19 14.44
N LYS A 28 -2.27 9.07 15.11
CA LYS A 28 -2.96 7.79 14.93
C LYS A 28 -4.45 7.90 15.27
N GLU A 29 -4.79 8.53 16.39
CA GLU A 29 -6.19 8.76 16.79
C GLU A 29 -6.94 9.58 15.73
N LYS A 30 -6.35 10.67 15.24
CA LYS A 30 -6.94 11.49 14.18
C LYS A 30 -7.16 10.73 12.88
N VAL A 31 -6.20 9.91 12.46
CA VAL A 31 -6.33 9.07 11.28
C VAL A 31 -7.43 8.04 11.47
N SER A 32 -7.53 7.41 12.65
CA SER A 32 -8.60 6.45 12.93
C SER A 32 -9.99 7.08 12.88
N LEU A 33 -10.16 8.29 13.42
CA LEU A 33 -11.43 9.03 13.32
C LEU A 33 -11.75 9.37 11.86
N PHE A 34 -10.78 9.90 11.12
CA PHE A 34 -10.95 10.22 9.71
C PHE A 34 -11.35 8.99 8.87
N VAL A 35 -10.73 7.83 9.12
CA VAL A 35 -11.10 6.58 8.45
C VAL A 35 -12.55 6.18 8.76
N ALA A 36 -13.00 6.32 10.02
CA ALA A 36 -14.38 6.04 10.39
C ALA A 36 -15.37 7.02 9.72
N GLU A 37 -15.05 8.30 9.68
CA GLU A 37 -15.88 9.32 8.99
C GLU A 37 -16.03 9.02 7.49
N ILE A 38 -14.95 8.58 6.83
CA ILE A 38 -15.00 8.20 5.41
C ILE A 38 -15.82 6.92 5.19
N ASP A 39 -15.70 5.93 6.08
CA ASP A 39 -16.49 4.69 6.01
C ASP A 39 -17.99 4.95 6.22
N GLU A 40 -18.35 5.92 7.08
CA GLU A 40 -19.74 6.36 7.25
C GLU A 40 -20.31 7.04 5.99
N ILE A 41 -19.50 7.82 5.26
CA ILE A 41 -19.92 8.48 4.01
C ILE A 41 -20.05 7.46 2.87
N PHE A 42 -19.12 6.50 2.79
CA PHE A 42 -19.06 5.48 1.75
C PHE A 42 -19.08 4.08 2.37
N PRO A 43 -20.25 3.59 2.81
CA PRO A 43 -20.34 2.27 3.42
C PRO A 43 -19.93 1.17 2.42
N GLY A 44 -19.12 0.23 2.88
CA GLY A 44 -18.73 -0.94 2.08
C GLY A 44 -17.52 -0.71 1.17
N LEU A 45 -16.60 0.20 1.53
CA LEU A 45 -15.32 0.33 0.84
C LEU A 45 -14.59 -1.01 0.78
N VAL A 46 -14.07 -1.35 -0.40
CA VAL A 46 -13.43 -2.64 -0.66
C VAL A 46 -11.92 -2.53 -0.43
N THR A 47 -11.39 -3.45 0.37
CA THR A 47 -9.93 -3.66 0.48
C THR A 47 -9.53 -4.92 -0.26
N LEU A 48 -8.84 -4.76 -1.39
CA LEU A 48 -8.26 -5.88 -2.13
C LEU A 48 -7.10 -6.53 -1.35
N THR A 49 -6.94 -7.84 -1.50
CA THR A 49 -5.73 -8.56 -1.04
C THR A 49 -4.52 -8.19 -1.90
N ALA A 50 -3.31 -8.55 -1.44
CA ALA A 50 -2.09 -8.31 -2.23
C ALA A 50 -2.13 -9.04 -3.58
N GLU A 51 -2.72 -10.23 -3.61
CA GLU A 51 -2.91 -11.08 -4.77
C GLU A 51 -3.92 -10.46 -5.74
N GLN A 52 -5.06 -10.00 -5.22
CA GLN A 52 -6.08 -9.32 -6.03
C GLN A 52 -5.54 -8.02 -6.64
N ARG A 53 -4.80 -7.20 -5.88
CA ARG A 53 -4.19 -5.96 -6.40
C ARG A 53 -3.20 -6.18 -7.54
N LYS A 54 -2.54 -7.35 -7.61
CA LYS A 54 -1.59 -7.65 -8.69
C LYS A 54 -2.30 -7.79 -10.04
N VAL A 55 -3.44 -8.47 -10.04
CA VAL A 55 -4.21 -8.79 -11.26
C VAL A 55 -5.35 -7.82 -11.54
N ALA A 56 -5.67 -6.93 -10.60
CA ALA A 56 -6.71 -5.91 -10.79
C ALA A 56 -6.40 -5.02 -12.02
N PRO A 57 -7.41 -4.74 -12.86
CA PRO A 57 -7.25 -3.86 -14.01
C PRO A 57 -6.88 -2.46 -13.55
N ARG A 58 -5.95 -1.83 -14.27
CA ARG A 58 -5.55 -0.43 -14.05
C ARG A 58 -5.97 0.36 -15.28
N LEU A 59 -6.84 1.33 -15.07
CA LEU A 59 -7.20 2.26 -16.12
C LEU A 59 -6.08 3.26 -16.32
N ARG A 60 -5.85 3.61 -17.59
CA ARG A 60 -4.92 4.66 -18.00
C ARG A 60 -5.62 6.02 -17.94
N ASP A 61 -4.81 7.07 -17.85
CA ASP A 61 -5.31 8.43 -17.94
C ASP A 61 -6.10 8.64 -19.24
N GLY A 62 -7.31 9.17 -19.12
CA GLY A 62 -8.21 9.40 -20.24
C GLY A 62 -8.97 8.16 -20.74
N GLU A 63 -8.88 7.01 -20.07
CA GLU A 63 -9.60 5.80 -20.49
C GLU A 63 -11.11 5.86 -20.22
N HIS A 64 -11.55 6.47 -19.11
CA HIS A 64 -12.98 6.65 -18.76
C HIS A 64 -13.85 7.20 -19.90
N PRO A 65 -13.53 8.36 -20.53
CA PRO A 65 -14.36 8.89 -21.61
C PRO A 65 -14.39 7.98 -22.85
N MET A 66 -13.36 7.16 -23.07
CA MET A 66 -13.34 6.19 -24.17
C MET A 66 -14.26 5.01 -23.88
N LEU A 67 -14.27 4.52 -22.63
CA LEU A 67 -15.20 3.46 -22.21
C LEU A 67 -16.66 3.92 -22.33
N LEU A 68 -16.96 5.17 -21.99
CA LEU A 68 -18.29 5.75 -22.19
C LEU A 68 -18.73 5.75 -23.67
N LYS A 69 -17.79 5.91 -24.62
CA LYS A 69 -18.09 5.81 -26.06
C LYS A 69 -18.46 4.40 -26.50
N ILE A 70 -17.93 3.38 -25.85
CA ILE A 70 -18.33 1.98 -26.12
C ILE A 70 -19.79 1.79 -25.69
N LEU A 71 -20.17 2.34 -24.53
CA LEU A 71 -21.56 2.29 -24.06
C LEU A 71 -22.52 3.07 -24.97
N ASP A 72 -22.09 4.20 -25.55
CA ASP A 72 -22.87 4.92 -26.57
C ASP A 72 -23.18 4.03 -27.81
N VAL A 73 -22.29 3.09 -28.15
CA VAL A 73 -22.52 2.13 -29.26
C VAL A 73 -23.45 1.01 -28.81
N ALA A 74 -23.27 0.49 -27.59
CA ALA A 74 -24.12 -0.55 -27.03
C ALA A 74 -25.60 -0.11 -26.97
N GLU A 75 -25.87 1.14 -26.56
CA GLU A 75 -27.22 1.71 -26.57
C GLU A 75 -27.82 1.81 -27.98
N LYS A 76 -27.01 2.13 -28.99
CA LYS A 76 -27.48 2.25 -30.39
C LYS A 76 -27.72 0.91 -31.07
N LYS A 77 -27.02 -0.15 -30.63
CA LYS A 77 -27.00 -1.48 -31.23
C LYS A 77 -27.02 -2.58 -30.16
N PRO A 78 -28.07 -2.64 -29.30
CA PRO A 78 -28.09 -3.54 -28.14
C PRO A 78 -27.96 -5.01 -28.52
N ALA A 79 -28.55 -5.43 -29.63
CA ALA A 79 -28.47 -6.81 -30.14
C ALA A 79 -27.03 -7.31 -30.38
N LEU A 80 -26.04 -6.44 -30.56
CA LEU A 80 -24.63 -6.85 -30.70
C LEU A 80 -23.98 -7.25 -29.38
N PHE A 81 -24.59 -6.90 -28.25
CA PHE A 81 -24.01 -7.05 -26.91
C PHE A 81 -24.86 -7.95 -25.98
N GLU A 82 -25.92 -8.58 -26.50
CA GLU A 82 -26.79 -9.49 -25.73
C GLU A 82 -26.01 -10.64 -25.07
N SER A 83 -24.92 -11.11 -25.69
CA SER A 83 -24.07 -12.18 -25.13
C SER A 83 -23.22 -11.74 -23.93
N LEU A 84 -23.27 -10.46 -23.54
CA LEU A 84 -22.56 -9.92 -22.37
C LEU A 84 -23.52 -9.56 -21.23
N ALA A 85 -24.83 -9.81 -21.39
CA ALA A 85 -25.85 -9.46 -20.41
C ALA A 85 -25.68 -10.20 -19.07
N ASP A 86 -24.94 -11.32 -19.04
CA ASP A 86 -24.61 -12.06 -17.82
C ASP A 86 -23.25 -11.68 -17.21
N GLU A 87 -22.46 -10.85 -17.90
CA GLU A 87 -21.10 -10.45 -17.47
C GLU A 87 -21.04 -9.06 -16.81
N ASP A 88 -22.11 -8.27 -16.88
CA ASP A 88 -22.13 -6.90 -16.34
C ASP A 88 -22.54 -6.80 -14.86
N ASP A 89 -22.72 -7.94 -14.19
CA ASP A 89 -23.23 -8.04 -12.81
C ASP A 89 -24.52 -7.22 -12.60
N GLY A 90 -25.37 -7.16 -13.63
CA GLY A 90 -26.68 -6.55 -13.63
C GLY A 90 -27.78 -7.45 -13.05
N MET A 91 -29.01 -6.94 -13.08
CA MET A 91 -30.24 -7.63 -12.71
C MET A 91 -30.99 -8.18 -13.93
N ASN A 92 -30.74 -7.68 -15.14
CA ASN A 92 -31.41 -8.11 -16.36
C ASN A 92 -30.52 -9.05 -17.20
N PRO A 93 -30.80 -10.37 -17.23
CA PRO A 93 -29.98 -11.32 -17.99
C PRO A 93 -30.19 -11.24 -19.52
N GLY A 94 -31.08 -10.36 -20.00
CA GLY A 94 -31.43 -10.24 -21.42
C GLY A 94 -30.84 -9.03 -22.12
N GLU A 95 -30.19 -8.11 -21.41
CA GLU A 95 -29.58 -6.91 -22.01
C GLU A 95 -28.35 -6.46 -21.24
N LEU A 96 -27.39 -5.87 -21.95
CA LEU A 96 -26.27 -5.19 -21.30
C LEU A 96 -26.77 -3.88 -20.66
N GLU A 97 -26.69 -3.78 -19.34
CA GLU A 97 -27.13 -2.62 -18.55
C GLU A 97 -26.13 -1.47 -18.65
N THR A 98 -26.16 -0.79 -19.80
CA THR A 98 -25.25 0.33 -20.10
C THR A 98 -25.26 1.43 -19.03
N GLN A 99 -26.42 1.77 -18.45
CA GLN A 99 -26.51 2.76 -17.39
C GLN A 99 -25.79 2.31 -16.10
N LEU A 100 -25.91 1.03 -15.72
CA LEU A 100 -25.20 0.46 -14.58
C LEU A 100 -23.68 0.61 -14.75
N LEU A 101 -23.18 0.33 -15.95
CA LEU A 101 -21.76 0.47 -16.28
C LEU A 101 -21.31 1.94 -16.28
N ARG A 102 -22.14 2.87 -16.77
CA ARG A 102 -21.86 4.33 -16.70
C ARG A 102 -21.69 4.79 -15.25
N ASP A 103 -22.62 4.41 -14.38
CA ASP A 103 -22.57 4.74 -12.94
C ASP A 103 -21.29 4.20 -12.29
N ARG A 104 -20.86 2.98 -12.66
CA ARG A 104 -19.62 2.37 -12.14
C ARG A 104 -18.37 3.10 -12.64
N ILE A 105 -18.34 3.50 -13.91
CA ILE A 105 -17.24 4.32 -14.47
C ILE A 105 -17.15 5.66 -13.74
N GLU A 106 -18.28 6.33 -13.50
CA GLU A 106 -18.32 7.59 -12.78
C GLU A 106 -17.85 7.44 -11.32
N LYS A 107 -18.39 6.44 -10.59
CA LYS A 107 -17.95 6.13 -9.23
C LYS A 107 -16.45 5.84 -9.16
N HIS A 108 -15.91 5.07 -10.11
CA HIS A 108 -14.47 4.83 -10.20
C HIS A 108 -13.70 6.13 -10.37
N SER A 109 -14.14 7.04 -11.24
CA SER A 109 -13.49 8.34 -11.45
C SER A 109 -13.47 9.18 -10.17
N LEU A 110 -14.60 9.23 -9.45
CA LEU A 110 -14.70 9.99 -8.20
C LEU A 110 -13.84 9.38 -7.08
N PHE A 111 -13.77 8.05 -6.99
CA PHE A 111 -12.87 7.40 -6.04
C PHE A 111 -11.39 7.62 -6.37
N LEU A 112 -11.05 7.73 -7.66
CA LEU A 112 -9.69 8.06 -8.09
C LEU A 112 -9.30 9.47 -7.62
N GLU A 113 -10.15 10.47 -7.86
CA GLU A 113 -9.94 11.86 -7.41
C GLU A 113 -9.81 11.98 -5.89
N LEU A 114 -10.66 11.26 -5.14
CA LEU A 114 -10.55 11.19 -3.69
C LEU A 114 -9.22 10.56 -3.25
N GLY A 115 -8.80 9.47 -3.93
CA GLY A 115 -7.52 8.82 -3.68
C GLY A 115 -6.33 9.74 -3.92
N GLU A 116 -6.34 10.52 -5.01
CA GLU A 116 -5.31 11.52 -5.33
C GLU A 116 -5.18 12.59 -4.25
N THR A 117 -6.28 12.95 -3.59
CA THR A 117 -6.27 13.91 -2.47
C THR A 117 -5.57 13.34 -1.22
N LEU A 118 -5.68 12.02 -1.00
CA LEU A 118 -5.11 11.32 0.15
C LEU A 118 -3.65 10.92 -0.06
N GLU A 119 -3.26 10.66 -1.30
CA GLU A 119 -1.96 10.11 -1.66
C GLU A 119 -0.76 10.94 -1.17
N PRO A 120 -0.75 12.29 -1.22
CA PRO A 120 0.38 13.08 -0.73
C PRO A 120 0.71 12.85 0.75
N LEU A 121 -0.30 12.58 1.59
CA LEU A 121 -0.07 12.29 3.00
C LEU A 121 0.50 10.89 3.19
N SER A 122 -0.09 9.90 2.52
CA SER A 122 0.38 8.50 2.51
C SER A 122 1.83 8.41 2.01
N GLY A 123 2.13 9.08 0.90
CA GLY A 123 3.47 9.17 0.31
C GLY A 123 4.48 9.79 1.27
N LYS A 124 4.18 10.94 1.88
CA LYS A 124 5.09 11.58 2.86
C LYS A 124 5.39 10.69 4.06
N VAL A 125 4.39 10.02 4.62
CA VAL A 125 4.58 9.10 5.75
C VAL A 125 5.47 7.93 5.31
N SER A 126 5.15 7.31 4.18
CA SER A 126 5.90 6.18 3.63
C SER A 126 7.35 6.55 3.34
N ASP A 127 7.59 7.66 2.63
CA ASP A 127 8.93 8.17 2.32
C ASP A 127 9.72 8.52 3.57
N THR A 128 9.07 9.09 4.59
CA THR A 128 9.74 9.39 5.87
C THR A 128 10.21 8.11 6.57
N THR A 129 9.44 7.02 6.50
CA THR A 129 9.88 5.72 7.06
C THR A 129 11.07 5.14 6.31
N LEU A 130 11.09 5.25 4.97
CA LEU A 130 12.21 4.82 4.14
C LEU A 130 13.45 5.67 4.41
N TYR A 131 13.30 7.00 4.44
CA TYR A 131 14.34 7.95 4.80
C TYR A 131 14.94 7.61 6.17
N LEU A 132 14.12 7.36 7.19
CA LEU A 132 14.61 6.94 8.50
C LEU A 132 15.42 5.65 8.44
N ALA A 133 14.97 4.65 7.66
CA ALA A 133 15.70 3.41 7.49
C ALA A 133 17.11 3.65 6.90
N THR A 134 17.28 4.62 5.99
CA THR A 134 18.61 4.97 5.46
C THR A 134 19.56 5.47 6.55
N LYS A 135 19.04 6.09 7.63
CA LYS A 135 19.86 6.66 8.70
C LYS A 135 20.49 5.62 9.62
N PHE A 136 19.88 4.43 9.77
CA PHE A 136 20.36 3.43 10.71
C PHE A 136 20.76 2.10 10.06
N ARG A 137 20.17 1.72 8.93
CA ARG A 137 20.27 0.35 8.41
C ARG A 137 21.70 -0.03 8.02
N GLU A 138 22.42 0.86 7.36
CA GLU A 138 23.79 0.58 6.90
C GLU A 138 24.76 0.43 8.08
N VAL A 139 24.69 1.35 9.04
CA VAL A 139 25.51 1.33 10.25
C VAL A 139 25.24 0.07 11.07
N LEU A 140 23.97 -0.29 11.30
CA LEU A 140 23.63 -1.52 12.02
C LEU A 140 24.04 -2.79 11.24
N SER A 141 24.01 -2.76 9.91
CA SER A 141 24.50 -3.88 9.09
C SER A 141 26.01 -4.06 9.23
N ALA A 142 26.77 -2.97 9.29
CA ALA A 142 28.20 -3.02 9.56
C ALA A 142 28.49 -3.52 10.99
N ALA A 143 27.79 -3.00 11.99
CA ALA A 143 27.90 -3.44 13.38
C ALA A 143 27.59 -4.94 13.54
N TYR A 144 26.55 -5.43 12.85
CA TYR A 144 26.22 -6.86 12.83
C TYR A 144 27.37 -7.71 12.26
N ARG A 145 28.01 -7.30 11.16
CA ARG A 145 29.14 -8.05 10.57
C ARG A 145 30.32 -8.15 11.55
N ILE A 146 30.62 -7.07 12.25
CA ILE A 146 31.65 -7.04 13.29
C ILE A 146 31.26 -7.99 14.44
N ALA A 147 30.07 -7.83 15.00
CA ALA A 147 29.59 -8.68 16.09
C ALA A 147 29.58 -10.17 15.71
N LYS A 148 29.20 -10.50 14.47
CA LYS A 148 29.21 -11.86 13.94
C LYS A 148 30.61 -12.47 13.92
N ALA A 149 31.64 -11.71 13.56
CA ALA A 149 33.01 -12.20 13.59
C ALA A 149 33.46 -12.54 15.02
N HIS A 150 33.09 -11.69 16.00
CA HIS A 150 33.44 -11.90 17.41
C HIS A 150 32.67 -13.05 18.07
N ALA A 151 31.44 -13.33 17.65
CA ALA A 151 30.62 -14.41 18.20
C ALA A 151 31.22 -15.82 18.06
N ALA A 152 32.20 -16.02 17.17
CA ALA A 152 32.93 -17.29 17.06
C ALA A 152 33.86 -17.53 18.26
N MET A 153 34.31 -16.47 18.93
CA MET A 153 35.31 -16.54 20.00
C MET A 153 34.77 -16.05 21.35
N ASP A 154 33.65 -15.33 21.36
CA ASP A 154 33.00 -14.81 22.57
C ASP A 154 31.58 -15.38 22.72
N LYS A 155 31.38 -16.20 23.76
CA LYS A 155 30.09 -16.86 24.07
C LYS A 155 29.01 -15.86 24.50
N THR A 156 29.38 -14.75 25.14
CA THR A 156 28.44 -13.69 25.54
C THR A 156 27.93 -12.96 24.31
N VAL A 157 28.83 -12.57 23.40
CA VAL A 157 28.45 -11.93 22.13
C VAL A 157 27.59 -12.88 21.30
N ASN A 158 27.97 -14.16 21.22
CA ASN A 158 27.18 -15.19 20.52
C ASN A 158 25.76 -15.30 21.08
N GLY A 159 25.62 -15.41 22.40
CA GLY A 159 24.32 -15.50 23.07
C GLY A 159 23.40 -14.31 22.75
N ILE A 160 23.96 -13.10 22.62
CA ILE A 160 23.19 -11.89 22.28
C ILE A 160 22.75 -11.89 20.80
N ILE A 161 23.64 -12.25 19.87
CA ILE A 161 23.37 -12.09 18.43
C ILE A 161 22.82 -13.33 17.73
N ALA A 162 22.76 -14.48 18.39
CA ALA A 162 22.25 -15.73 17.81
C ALA A 162 20.87 -15.58 17.15
N PRO A 163 19.87 -14.91 17.77
CA PRO A 163 18.57 -14.68 17.12
C PRO A 163 18.68 -13.85 15.83
N VAL A 164 19.62 -12.90 15.78
CA VAL A 164 19.87 -12.07 14.59
C VAL A 164 20.48 -12.91 13.47
N ILE A 165 21.44 -13.80 13.78
CA ILE A 165 22.01 -14.74 12.82
C ILE A 165 20.92 -15.63 12.22
N ASP A 166 20.03 -16.14 13.06
CA ASP A 166 18.93 -17.01 12.63
C ASP A 166 17.94 -16.28 11.73
N PHE A 167 17.56 -15.05 12.09
CA PHE A 167 16.72 -14.20 11.27
C PHE A 167 17.34 -13.95 9.89
N MET A 168 18.61 -13.54 9.85
CA MET A 168 19.33 -13.26 8.60
C MET A 168 19.48 -14.51 7.72
N ARG A 169 19.65 -15.69 8.33
CA ARG A 169 19.73 -16.98 7.62
C ARG A 169 18.41 -17.36 6.95
N LYS A 170 17.27 -17.20 7.64
CA LYS A 170 15.94 -17.49 7.06
C LYS A 170 15.70 -16.67 5.78
N GLY A 171 16.05 -15.38 5.80
CA GLY A 171 15.95 -14.52 4.62
C GLY A 171 16.84 -14.97 3.46
N ALA A 172 18.08 -15.39 3.74
CA ALA A 172 19.00 -15.88 2.71
C ALA A 172 18.50 -17.18 2.04
N VAL A 173 17.89 -18.09 2.82
CA VAL A 173 17.30 -19.33 2.31
C VAL A 173 16.10 -19.04 1.40
N ALA A 174 15.19 -18.16 1.80
CA ALA A 174 14.04 -17.77 0.98
C ALA A 174 14.50 -17.13 -0.36
N ALA A 175 15.47 -16.21 -0.32
CA ALA A 175 16.01 -15.60 -1.52
C ALA A 175 16.73 -16.59 -2.43
N ALA A 176 17.43 -17.58 -1.87
CA ALA A 176 18.04 -18.67 -2.64
C ALA A 176 16.97 -19.55 -3.32
N ALA A 177 15.89 -19.89 -2.61
CA ALA A 177 14.76 -20.66 -3.17
C ALA A 177 14.07 -19.91 -4.31
N THR A 178 13.82 -18.60 -4.17
CA THR A 178 13.26 -17.78 -5.25
C THR A 178 14.18 -17.71 -6.48
N ARG A 179 15.49 -17.60 -6.29
CA ARG A 179 16.46 -17.61 -7.41
C ARG A 179 16.49 -18.98 -8.11
N ALA A 180 16.43 -20.08 -7.35
CA ALA A 180 16.35 -21.43 -7.91
C ALA A 180 15.06 -21.64 -8.73
N ALA A 181 13.91 -21.20 -8.21
CA ALA A 181 12.63 -21.28 -8.91
C ALA A 181 12.61 -20.45 -10.21
N LYS A 182 13.18 -19.23 -10.19
CA LYS A 182 13.31 -18.41 -11.40
C LYS A 182 14.23 -19.03 -12.45
N ARG A 183 15.32 -19.70 -12.05
CA ARG A 183 16.20 -20.43 -12.98
C ARG A 183 15.49 -21.62 -13.61
N ALA A 184 14.78 -22.41 -12.81
CA ALA A 184 13.99 -23.54 -13.31
C ALA A 184 12.88 -23.14 -14.30
N GLN A 185 12.32 -21.94 -14.16
CA GLN A 185 11.33 -21.38 -15.10
C GLN A 185 11.94 -20.79 -16.39
N GLN A 186 13.25 -20.61 -16.45
CA GLN A 186 13.96 -20.09 -17.63
C GLN A 186 14.61 -21.19 -18.48
N GLU A 187 14.73 -22.41 -17.94
CA GLU A 187 15.38 -23.57 -18.56
C GLU A 187 14.37 -24.64 -19.06
N GLY A 188 13.06 -24.39 -18.91
CA GLY A 188 11.98 -25.24 -19.44
C GLY A 188 11.05 -24.44 -20.35
#